data_AF-A0A0U9HKS0-F1
#
_entry.id   AF-A0A0U9HKS0-F1
#
_cell.length_a   1.000
_cell.length_b   1.000
_cell.length_c   1.000
_cell.angle_alpha   90.00
_cell.angle_beta   90.00
_cell.angle_gamma   90.00
#
_symmetry.space_group_name_H-M   'P 1'
#
loop_
_entity.id
_entity.type
_entity.pdbx_description
1 polymer ?
#
loop_
_entity_poly.entity_id
_entity_poly.type
_entity_poly.pdbx_seq_one_letter_code
_entity_poly.pdbx_strand_id
1 'polypeptide(L)'
;MIAMATSALAAKAPCLAGIPNPASIAARPSSSSRALVVHNYWSLDCNTRRRHQNVCTRITSDSILQLRREFGAHSGIHVQRMVQVRASGDSRREANADTSSVSERARIPEPEGSSDTPASTSGRPSDPEGNGALYWLIGGLASIGALETAYLTYEKLTGGPVACGLGAGGVGGCSDVLDSEYGTLFGVPLSLFGLAAYSLVLILSQLTRSDQASNPSAPSLNKWLLLAATSAMTAASGYFMYILNFKLTGATCTYCVGSAVLSTSLLLATLTGFKGPDLRKAVAPQLGLSLAVVLALSLAFADVRSASAGSPDDIDLAPVEPEITTVSSSAGTALAKHLKSIGAKMYGAFWCSHCFEQKQAFGQEAMQYVDYVECYPDGYRRNVTLAKPCVDAKIEGFPTWVIDGKLISGEQDLKQLAIVSKFDPSTITQ
;
A
#
# COMPACT_ATOMS: atom_id res chain seq x y z
N MET A 1 -30.32 -14.30 -17.99
CA MET A 1 -29.96 -14.86 -16.66
C MET A 1 -29.60 -16.31 -16.87
N ILE A 2 -28.70 -16.87 -16.06
CA ILE A 2 -27.92 -18.10 -16.32
C ILE A 2 -26.80 -17.86 -17.37
N ALA A 3 -25.66 -18.53 -17.18
CA ALA A 3 -24.42 -18.46 -17.98
C ALA A 3 -23.50 -17.23 -17.81
N MET A 4 -23.09 -16.90 -16.58
CA MET A 4 -21.75 -16.36 -16.25
C MET A 4 -21.34 -16.77 -14.83
N ALA A 5 -20.89 -18.02 -14.67
CA ALA A 5 -20.48 -18.56 -13.36
C ALA A 5 -19.43 -19.70 -13.47
N THR A 6 -18.53 -19.63 -14.45
CA THR A 6 -17.53 -20.70 -14.73
C THR A 6 -16.24 -20.13 -15.35
N SER A 7 -15.55 -19.22 -14.66
CA SER A 7 -14.18 -18.77 -15.04
C SER A 7 -13.36 -18.27 -13.82
N ALA A 8 -13.51 -18.93 -12.67
CA ALA A 8 -12.75 -18.66 -11.45
C ALA A 8 -11.86 -19.86 -11.02
N LEU A 9 -11.37 -20.62 -12.00
CA LEU A 9 -10.30 -21.60 -11.81
C LEU A 9 -9.23 -21.39 -12.90
N ALA A 10 -7.99 -21.19 -12.44
CA ALA A 10 -6.70 -21.21 -13.17
C ALA A 10 -5.87 -19.91 -13.06
N ALA A 11 -5.22 -19.70 -11.91
CA ALA A 11 -4.06 -18.79 -11.79
C ALA A 11 -3.14 -19.13 -10.59
N LYS A 12 -2.90 -20.40 -10.26
CA LYS A 12 -1.81 -20.77 -9.33
C LYS A 12 -0.50 -20.84 -10.11
N ALA A 13 -0.01 -19.67 -10.53
CA ALA A 13 1.22 -19.52 -11.29
C ALA A 13 2.43 -19.43 -10.32
N PRO A 14 3.47 -20.28 -10.47
CA PRO A 14 4.67 -20.17 -9.64
C PRO A 14 5.47 -18.92 -10.00
N CYS A 15 6.08 -18.29 -8.98
CA CYS A 15 6.90 -17.09 -9.13
C CYS A 15 8.10 -17.33 -10.06
N LEU A 16 8.05 -16.77 -11.27
CA LEU A 16 9.17 -16.82 -12.23
C LEU A 16 10.27 -15.85 -11.79
N ALA A 17 11.39 -16.40 -11.30
CA ALA A 17 12.58 -15.64 -10.97
C ALA A 17 13.26 -15.07 -12.24
N GLY A 18 13.25 -13.74 -12.38
CA GLY A 18 13.86 -13.01 -13.51
C GLY A 18 15.39 -12.93 -13.45
N ILE A 19 16.06 -13.97 -13.95
CA ILE A 19 17.34 -14.02 -14.69
C ILE A 19 18.49 -13.05 -14.27
N PRO A 20 19.69 -13.57 -13.89
CA PRO A 20 20.89 -12.75 -13.71
C PRO A 20 21.61 -12.41 -15.04
N ASN A 21 22.30 -11.26 -15.05
CA ASN A 21 23.06 -10.74 -16.19
C ASN A 21 24.39 -11.51 -16.43
N PRO A 22 24.73 -11.96 -17.65
CA PRO A 22 25.94 -12.74 -17.91
C PRO A 22 27.11 -11.89 -18.43
N ALA A 23 28.25 -11.89 -17.72
CA ALA A 23 29.58 -11.66 -18.32
C ALA A 23 30.71 -12.10 -17.37
N SER A 24 31.31 -13.26 -17.64
CA SER A 24 32.62 -13.64 -17.11
C SER A 24 33.61 -13.78 -18.27
N ILE A 25 34.67 -12.96 -18.28
CA ILE A 25 35.87 -13.20 -19.11
C ILE A 25 37.09 -13.00 -18.22
N ALA A 26 37.97 -14.00 -18.22
CA ALA A 26 39.15 -14.05 -17.37
C ALA A 26 40.40 -13.51 -18.09
N ALA A 27 41.27 -12.82 -17.35
CA ALA A 27 42.67 -12.64 -17.71
C ALA A 27 43.57 -12.40 -16.48
N ARG A 28 44.67 -13.14 -16.41
CA ARG A 28 45.87 -13.01 -15.55
C ARG A 28 47.04 -13.63 -16.36
N PRO A 29 48.34 -13.41 -16.03
CA PRO A 29 48.91 -12.57 -14.96
C PRO A 29 50.06 -11.64 -15.41
N SER A 30 50.54 -10.75 -14.54
CA SER A 30 51.94 -10.77 -14.03
C SER A 30 52.25 -9.58 -13.09
N SER A 31 53.35 -9.74 -12.34
CA SER A 31 53.87 -8.98 -11.20
C SER A 31 53.95 -7.45 -11.28
N SER A 32 53.57 -6.76 -10.19
CA SER A 32 54.52 -6.02 -9.34
C SER A 32 53.87 -5.57 -8.02
N SER A 33 54.62 -5.59 -6.92
CA SER A 33 54.11 -5.31 -5.57
C SER A 33 54.05 -3.81 -5.26
N ARG A 34 52.92 -3.35 -4.69
CA ARG A 34 52.86 -2.34 -3.61
C ARG A 34 51.44 -2.29 -3.02
N ALA A 35 51.36 -2.34 -1.69
CA ALA A 35 50.10 -2.20 -0.98
C ALA A 35 49.72 -0.72 -0.82
N LEU A 36 48.43 -0.39 -0.99
CA LEU A 36 47.81 0.72 -0.26
C LEU A 36 46.31 0.47 -0.09
N VAL A 37 45.75 1.12 0.93
CA VAL A 37 44.45 0.83 1.55
C VAL A 37 43.26 1.22 0.65
N VAL A 38 42.20 0.42 0.73
CA VAL A 38 40.90 0.64 0.09
C VAL A 38 40.16 1.82 0.73
N HIS A 39 39.61 2.73 -0.07
CA HIS A 39 38.31 3.32 0.23
C HIS A 39 37.54 3.63 -1.06
N ASN A 40 36.30 3.17 -1.14
CA ASN A 40 35.34 3.54 -2.18
C ASN A 40 34.99 5.03 -2.07
N TYR A 41 34.56 5.68 -3.16
CA TYR A 41 33.23 6.29 -3.26
C TYR A 41 32.95 6.80 -4.70
N TRP A 42 31.91 6.23 -5.33
CA TRP A 42 30.95 6.81 -6.29
C TRP A 42 31.38 7.94 -7.25
N SER A 43 31.37 7.61 -8.54
CA SER A 43 31.22 8.60 -9.63
C SER A 43 29.73 8.81 -9.93
N LEU A 44 29.26 10.06 -9.86
CA LEU A 44 27.95 10.50 -10.36
C LEU A 44 28.18 11.29 -11.65
N ASP A 45 27.91 10.65 -12.78
CA ASP A 45 28.08 11.26 -14.10
C ASP A 45 26.89 12.18 -14.42
N CYS A 46 27.13 13.48 -14.53
CA CYS A 46 26.08 14.50 -14.61
C CYS A 46 26.17 15.26 -15.94
N ASN A 47 25.63 14.66 -17.00
CA ASN A 47 25.65 15.24 -18.34
C ASN A 47 24.63 16.38 -18.50
N THR A 48 25.08 17.63 -18.35
CA THR A 48 24.31 18.83 -18.71
C THR A 48 25.05 19.66 -19.76
N ARG A 49 24.44 19.85 -20.94
CA ARG A 49 24.93 20.77 -21.98
C ARG A 49 24.13 22.08 -21.98
N ARG A 50 24.74 23.12 -21.40
CA ARG A 50 24.53 24.57 -21.66
C ARG A 50 23.15 25.12 -21.21
N ARG A 51 23.03 26.37 -20.76
CA ARG A 51 23.91 27.55 -20.93
C ARG A 51 23.71 28.58 -19.79
N HIS A 52 24.76 29.36 -19.47
CA HIS A 52 24.82 30.58 -18.64
C HIS A 52 24.84 30.50 -17.08
N GLN A 53 26.08 30.55 -16.56
CA GLN A 53 26.60 31.43 -15.48
C GLN A 53 25.83 31.49 -14.13
N ASN A 54 26.29 30.82 -13.06
CA ASN A 54 27.50 31.06 -12.24
C ASN A 54 27.32 32.09 -11.10
N VAL A 55 26.79 31.66 -9.96
CA VAL A 55 27.35 31.98 -8.62
C VAL A 55 27.16 30.74 -7.72
N CYS A 56 28.26 30.06 -7.37
CA CYS A 56 28.25 28.99 -6.37
C CYS A 56 29.22 29.35 -5.23
N THR A 57 28.69 29.86 -4.12
CA THR A 57 29.46 30.06 -2.88
C THR A 57 29.50 28.77 -2.06
N ARG A 58 30.71 28.35 -1.67
CA ARG A 58 30.94 27.20 -0.77
C ARG A 58 30.20 27.39 0.56
N ILE A 59 29.53 26.34 1.02
CA ILE A 59 29.28 26.09 2.44
C ILE A 59 30.07 24.83 2.78
N THR A 60 31.16 24.99 3.53
CA THR A 60 31.91 23.87 4.13
C THR A 60 31.56 23.80 5.60
N SER A 61 30.99 22.70 6.03
CA SER A 61 30.89 22.36 7.45
C SER A 61 32.29 22.06 7.98
N ASP A 62 32.81 22.91 8.86
CA ASP A 62 33.54 22.49 10.06
C ASP A 62 33.90 23.68 10.94
N SER A 63 33.28 23.75 12.13
CA SER A 63 33.81 24.34 13.38
C SER A 63 32.70 24.37 14.44
N ILE A 64 32.44 23.21 15.05
CA ILE A 64 31.84 23.17 16.40
C ILE A 64 32.92 23.66 17.39
N LEU A 65 32.51 24.40 18.43
CA LEU A 65 33.34 24.98 19.52
C LEU A 65 34.15 26.25 19.18
N GLN A 66 33.47 27.40 19.17
CA GLN A 66 33.84 28.56 20.00
C GLN A 66 32.66 29.54 20.15
N LEU A 67 32.71 30.43 21.15
CA LEU A 67 31.70 31.46 21.45
C LEU A 67 30.32 31.00 21.98
N ARG A 68 30.35 30.06 22.94
CA ARG A 68 29.44 30.15 24.09
C ARG A 68 30.04 31.17 25.07
N ARG A 69 29.26 32.18 25.48
CA ARG A 69 29.63 33.41 26.23
C ARG A 69 30.18 34.53 25.34
N GLU A 70 29.33 35.50 24.99
CA GLU A 70 29.23 36.80 25.67
C GLU A 70 27.95 37.52 25.17
N PHE A 71 27.37 38.37 26.04
CA PHE A 71 26.08 39.07 25.86
C PHE A 71 24.84 38.17 25.67
N GLY A 72 23.85 38.13 26.56
CA GLY A 72 23.54 39.04 27.67
C GLY A 72 22.21 39.74 27.37
N ALA A 73 21.25 39.57 28.28
CA ALA A 73 19.87 40.02 28.17
C ALA A 73 19.67 41.47 27.65
N HIS A 74 18.57 41.72 26.92
CA HIS A 74 17.47 42.55 27.44
C HIS A 74 16.22 42.61 26.53
N SER A 75 15.05 42.70 27.18
CA SER A 75 13.82 43.41 26.80
C SER A 75 13.24 43.30 25.37
N GLY A 76 11.97 42.88 25.27
CA GLY A 76 11.17 42.99 24.04
C GLY A 76 10.49 44.36 23.87
N ILE A 77 9.94 44.60 22.67
CA ILE A 77 8.96 45.65 22.35
C ILE A 77 8.14 45.23 21.11
N HIS A 78 6.83 45.50 21.14
CA HIS A 78 5.93 45.40 19.98
C HIS A 78 6.06 46.68 19.11
N VAL A 79 6.29 46.56 17.80
CA VAL A 79 5.90 47.61 16.84
C VAL A 79 5.36 46.98 15.56
N GLN A 80 4.25 47.54 15.10
CA GLN A 80 3.45 47.12 13.95
C GLN A 80 3.36 48.30 12.97
N ARG A 81 3.84 48.18 11.73
CA ARG A 81 3.27 48.98 10.62
C ARG A 81 3.57 48.48 9.21
N MET A 82 2.59 48.78 8.36
CA MET A 82 2.55 48.63 6.91
C MET A 82 3.66 49.44 6.21
N VAL A 83 4.12 48.94 5.07
CA VAL A 83 4.38 49.79 3.89
C VAL A 83 3.65 49.15 2.71
N GLN A 84 2.69 49.89 2.17
CA GLN A 84 1.91 49.53 0.99
C GLN A 84 2.40 50.40 -0.17
N VAL A 85 2.99 49.82 -1.20
CA VAL A 85 3.34 50.54 -2.43
C VAL A 85 2.21 50.39 -3.44
N ARG A 86 1.50 51.50 -3.67
CA ARG A 86 0.47 51.65 -4.69
C ARG A 86 1.03 52.52 -5.80
N ALA A 87 1.17 51.98 -7.00
CA ALA A 87 1.34 52.80 -8.20
C ALA A 87 -0.05 53.08 -8.80
N SER A 88 -0.33 54.35 -9.13
CA SER A 88 -1.62 54.83 -9.65
C SER A 88 -1.57 55.20 -11.12
N GLY A 89 -2.74 55.15 -11.77
CA GLY A 89 -3.10 55.89 -12.99
C GLY A 89 -2.74 55.21 -14.32
N ASP A 90 -3.37 55.51 -15.46
CA ASP A 90 -4.69 56.14 -15.74
C ASP A 90 -5.03 55.90 -17.25
N SER A 91 -6.22 56.13 -17.82
CA SER A 91 -7.45 56.77 -17.33
C SER A 91 -8.74 56.23 -18.02
N ARG A 92 -9.86 56.82 -17.61
CA ARG A 92 -11.23 56.89 -18.17
C ARG A 92 -11.45 56.59 -19.67
N ARG A 93 -12.61 55.98 -19.96
CA ARG A 93 -13.75 56.70 -20.59
C ARG A 93 -15.12 56.07 -20.29
N GLU A 94 -16.03 56.90 -19.79
CA GLU A 94 -17.50 56.72 -19.80
C GLU A 94 -18.02 56.99 -21.25
N ALA A 95 -19.27 56.82 -21.68
CA ALA A 95 -20.56 56.53 -21.02
C ALA A 95 -21.59 56.00 -22.06
N ASN A 96 -22.86 55.93 -21.65
CA ASN A 96 -24.11 55.70 -22.41
C ASN A 96 -24.40 54.24 -22.83
N ALA A 97 -25.61 53.65 -22.74
CA ALA A 97 -26.97 53.99 -22.27
C ALA A 97 -28.03 53.66 -23.35
N ASP A 98 -29.17 53.18 -22.86
CA ASP A 98 -30.52 53.25 -23.41
C ASP A 98 -31.10 52.25 -24.45
N THR A 99 -32.29 51.78 -24.05
CA THR A 99 -33.53 51.54 -24.83
C THR A 99 -33.65 50.41 -25.88
N SER A 100 -34.20 49.28 -25.41
CA SER A 100 -35.57 48.77 -25.70
C SER A 100 -36.16 48.65 -27.12
N SER A 101 -36.99 47.61 -27.28
CA SER A 101 -38.11 47.45 -28.26
C SER A 101 -37.72 47.05 -29.70
N VAL A 102 -38.56 46.41 -30.54
CA VAL A 102 -39.80 45.60 -30.38
C VAL A 102 -39.96 44.74 -31.66
N SER A 103 -40.82 43.70 -31.59
CA SER A 103 -41.38 42.82 -32.65
C SER A 103 -41.24 43.22 -34.15
N GLU A 104 -41.11 42.21 -35.03
CA GLU A 104 -42.20 41.77 -35.96
C GLU A 104 -41.70 41.20 -37.33
N ARG A 105 -42.39 40.16 -37.83
CA ARG A 105 -42.55 39.71 -39.24
C ARG A 105 -41.44 38.96 -40.03
N ALA A 106 -41.48 37.64 -39.87
CA ALA A 106 -41.55 36.59 -40.90
C ALA A 106 -41.32 36.88 -42.41
N ARG A 107 -40.50 36.03 -43.06
CA ARG A 107 -40.86 35.32 -44.31
C ARG A 107 -40.00 34.06 -44.57
N ILE A 108 -40.64 32.98 -45.02
CA ILE A 108 -40.04 31.78 -45.64
C ILE A 108 -40.34 31.86 -47.15
N PRO A 109 -39.38 31.58 -48.05
CA PRO A 109 -39.41 30.31 -48.81
C PRO A 109 -38.03 29.68 -49.11
N GLU A 110 -37.95 28.36 -48.91
CA GLU A 110 -37.13 27.42 -49.71
C GLU A 110 -37.70 27.31 -51.15
N PRO A 111 -37.02 26.73 -52.18
CA PRO A 111 -36.13 25.55 -52.09
C PRO A 111 -34.93 25.46 -53.08
N GLU A 112 -34.33 24.27 -53.13
CA GLU A 112 -33.49 23.66 -54.20
C GLU A 112 -31.97 23.96 -54.26
N GLY A 113 -31.20 23.05 -53.63
CA GLY A 113 -30.38 22.08 -54.38
C GLY A 113 -29.09 22.52 -55.08
N SER A 114 -27.94 22.13 -54.52
CA SER A 114 -26.88 21.41 -55.26
C SER A 114 -25.81 20.83 -54.32
N SER A 115 -25.11 19.80 -54.80
CA SER A 115 -23.98 19.13 -54.16
C SER A 115 -22.77 20.04 -53.93
N ASP A 116 -21.98 19.76 -52.87
CA ASP A 116 -20.57 19.37 -53.01
C ASP A 116 -19.94 18.89 -51.69
N THR A 117 -19.09 17.86 -51.78
CA THR A 117 -18.15 17.36 -50.75
C THR A 117 -16.77 17.45 -51.41
N PRO A 118 -15.67 17.96 -50.78
CA PRO A 118 -15.22 17.54 -49.46
C PRO A 118 -14.48 18.59 -48.58
N ALA A 119 -14.55 18.46 -47.25
CA ALA A 119 -13.46 18.85 -46.37
C ALA A 119 -13.53 18.11 -45.02
N SER A 120 -12.59 17.20 -44.79
CA SER A 120 -12.36 16.63 -43.46
C SER A 120 -11.83 17.70 -42.50
N THR A 121 -12.68 18.18 -41.60
CA THR A 121 -12.25 18.78 -40.34
C THR A 121 -13.17 18.25 -39.26
N SER A 122 -12.73 17.22 -38.54
CA SER A 122 -13.41 16.64 -37.40
C SER A 122 -13.35 17.58 -36.19
N GLY A 123 -14.05 18.71 -36.31
CA GLY A 123 -14.44 19.54 -35.18
C GLY A 123 -15.34 18.70 -34.28
N ARG A 124 -14.74 18.06 -33.27
CA ARG A 124 -15.42 17.23 -32.29
C ARG A 124 -16.49 18.07 -31.59
N PRO A 125 -17.79 17.76 -31.73
CA PRO A 125 -18.81 18.42 -30.93
C PRO A 125 -18.52 18.12 -29.46
N SER A 126 -18.37 19.16 -28.64
CA SER A 126 -18.26 19.02 -27.19
C SER A 126 -19.65 18.83 -26.59
N ASP A 127 -20.24 17.67 -26.85
CA ASP A 127 -21.58 17.28 -26.36
C ASP A 127 -21.57 16.90 -24.87
N PRO A 128 -22.75 16.84 -24.20
CA PRO A 128 -22.86 16.66 -22.75
C PRO A 128 -22.47 15.26 -22.19
N GLU A 129 -21.83 14.41 -22.99
CA GLU A 129 -21.59 12.98 -22.71
C GLU A 129 -20.61 12.68 -21.56
N GLY A 130 -19.82 13.66 -21.10
CA GLY A 130 -18.68 13.43 -20.19
C GLY A 130 -19.05 12.75 -18.85
N ASN A 131 -20.26 12.99 -18.34
CA ASN A 131 -20.66 12.45 -17.03
C ASN A 131 -20.96 10.95 -17.04
N GLY A 132 -21.50 10.41 -18.16
CA GLY A 132 -21.88 9.00 -18.23
C GLY A 132 -20.67 8.05 -18.18
N ALA A 133 -19.60 8.43 -18.89
CA ALA A 133 -18.33 7.71 -18.90
C ALA A 133 -17.62 7.74 -17.53
N LEU A 134 -17.72 8.86 -16.80
CA LEU A 134 -17.14 9.01 -15.47
C LEU A 134 -17.71 7.99 -14.47
N TYR A 135 -19.04 7.84 -14.39
CA TYR A 135 -19.67 6.87 -13.47
C TYR A 135 -19.42 5.42 -13.88
N TRP A 136 -19.25 5.13 -15.18
CA TRP A 136 -18.78 3.82 -15.65
C TRP A 136 -17.35 3.52 -15.18
N LEU A 137 -16.43 4.50 -15.25
CA LEU A 137 -15.07 4.36 -14.74
C LEU A 137 -15.03 4.18 -13.21
N ILE A 138 -15.84 4.95 -12.46
CA ILE A 138 -15.99 4.78 -11.01
C ILE A 138 -16.53 3.38 -10.68
N GLY A 139 -17.53 2.88 -11.42
CA GLY A 139 -18.06 1.53 -11.27
C GLY A 139 -17.03 0.43 -11.59
N GLY A 140 -16.18 0.63 -12.62
CA GLY A 140 -15.07 -0.26 -12.93
C GLY A 140 -14.01 -0.33 -11.81
N LEU A 141 -13.56 0.83 -11.31
CA LEU A 141 -12.62 0.90 -10.18
C LEU A 141 -13.20 0.27 -8.91
N ALA A 142 -14.47 0.52 -8.61
CA ALA A 142 -15.16 -0.08 -7.47
C ALA A 142 -15.29 -1.61 -7.62
N SER A 143 -15.50 -2.11 -8.84
CA SER A 143 -15.53 -3.57 -9.12
C SER A 143 -14.18 -4.22 -8.85
N ILE A 144 -13.07 -3.57 -9.23
CA ILE A 144 -11.71 -4.07 -8.97
C ILE A 144 -11.44 -4.14 -7.46
N GLY A 145 -11.77 -3.09 -6.70
CA GLY A 145 -11.61 -3.09 -5.25
C GLY A 145 -12.53 -4.11 -4.54
N ALA A 146 -13.74 -4.35 -5.05
CA ALA A 146 -14.61 -5.41 -4.56
C ALA A 146 -14.01 -6.81 -4.80
N LEU A 147 -13.43 -7.07 -5.97
CA LEU A 147 -12.74 -8.33 -6.27
C LEU A 147 -11.48 -8.52 -5.40
N GLU A 148 -10.69 -7.46 -5.21
CA GLU A 148 -9.53 -7.47 -4.32
C GLU A 148 -9.92 -7.82 -2.88
N THR A 149 -10.91 -7.12 -2.33
CA THR A 149 -11.36 -7.33 -0.95
C THR A 149 -12.10 -8.65 -0.74
N ALA A 150 -12.81 -9.16 -1.76
CA ALA A 150 -13.35 -10.51 -1.76
C ALA A 150 -12.24 -11.57 -1.72
N TYR A 151 -11.16 -11.40 -2.50
CA TYR A 151 -10.01 -12.28 -2.50
C TYR A 151 -9.34 -12.36 -1.12
N LEU A 152 -9.02 -11.21 -0.51
CA LEU A 152 -8.42 -11.18 0.85
C LEU A 152 -9.37 -11.76 1.92
N THR A 153 -10.68 -11.59 1.75
CA THR A 153 -11.68 -12.21 2.64
C THR A 153 -11.69 -13.73 2.50
N TYR A 154 -11.54 -14.26 1.28
CA TYR A 154 -11.44 -15.70 1.07
C TYR A 154 -10.21 -16.28 1.75
N GLU A 155 -9.01 -15.75 1.48
CA GLU A 155 -7.76 -16.26 2.07
C GLU A 155 -7.78 -16.18 3.61
N LYS A 156 -8.31 -15.09 4.18
CA LYS A 156 -8.45 -14.93 5.63
C LYS A 156 -9.41 -15.95 6.28
N LEU A 157 -10.40 -16.45 5.53
CA LEU A 157 -11.35 -17.46 6.01
C LEU A 157 -10.87 -18.90 5.76
N THR A 158 -10.02 -19.12 4.76
CA THR A 158 -9.45 -20.45 4.44
C THR A 158 -8.09 -20.70 5.10
N GLY A 159 -7.44 -19.68 5.65
CA GLY A 159 -6.05 -19.77 6.12
C GLY A 159 -5.06 -19.98 4.97
N GLY A 160 -5.38 -19.46 3.78
CA GLY A 160 -4.57 -19.64 2.58
C GLY A 160 -3.47 -18.58 2.44
N PRO A 161 -2.30 -18.93 1.85
CA PRO A 161 -1.22 -17.97 1.64
C PRO A 161 -1.61 -16.95 0.58
N VAL A 162 -1.59 -15.67 0.94
CA VAL A 162 -1.91 -14.55 0.04
C VAL A 162 -0.95 -14.54 -1.16
N ALA A 163 -1.50 -14.55 -2.37
CA ALA A 163 -0.72 -14.55 -3.61
C ALA A 163 0.21 -13.33 -3.72
N CYS A 164 1.35 -13.49 -4.39
CA CYS A 164 2.27 -12.37 -4.62
C CYS A 164 1.65 -11.33 -5.58
N GLY A 165 1.30 -10.16 -5.06
CA GLY A 165 0.81 -9.05 -5.86
C GLY A 165 1.85 -8.51 -6.84
N LEU A 166 1.40 -7.97 -7.98
CA LEU A 166 2.24 -7.34 -9.00
C LEU A 166 2.77 -5.96 -8.54
N GLY A 167 3.68 -5.96 -7.57
CA GLY A 167 4.36 -4.79 -7.04
C GLY A 167 5.76 -5.16 -6.56
N ALA A 168 6.75 -4.29 -6.78
CA ALA A 168 8.15 -4.59 -6.49
C ALA A 168 8.39 -4.79 -4.98
N GLY A 169 8.66 -6.03 -4.57
CA GLY A 169 8.92 -6.39 -3.16
C GLY A 169 8.05 -7.54 -2.65
N GLY A 170 8.02 -8.68 -3.35
CA GLY A 170 7.31 -9.88 -2.88
C GLY A 170 8.08 -10.61 -1.78
N VAL A 171 7.78 -10.33 -0.51
CA VAL A 171 8.13 -11.17 0.65
C VAL A 171 7.06 -11.01 1.76
N GLY A 172 6.38 -12.09 2.15
CA GLY A 172 5.71 -12.31 3.46
C GLY A 172 4.58 -11.39 3.94
N GLY A 173 4.78 -10.07 3.99
CA GLY A 173 4.12 -9.19 4.95
C GLY A 173 2.61 -8.91 4.79
N CYS A 174 1.93 -9.44 3.76
CA CYS A 174 0.47 -9.29 3.69
C CYS A 174 -0.30 -10.26 4.59
N SER A 175 0.22 -11.48 4.83
CA SER A 175 -0.45 -12.40 5.77
C SER A 175 -0.34 -11.86 7.19
N ASP A 176 0.86 -11.50 7.64
CA ASP A 176 1.11 -10.81 8.91
C ASP A 176 0.13 -9.66 9.18
N VAL A 177 -0.11 -8.81 8.18
CA VAL A 177 -1.04 -7.68 8.28
C VAL A 177 -2.49 -8.14 8.47
N LEU A 178 -2.94 -9.14 7.71
CA LEU A 178 -4.29 -9.70 7.82
C LEU A 178 -4.49 -10.55 9.08
N ASP A 179 -3.42 -11.12 9.63
CA ASP A 179 -3.41 -11.95 10.84
C ASP A 179 -3.14 -11.15 12.13
N SER A 180 -2.72 -9.89 12.00
CA SER A 180 -2.56 -8.94 13.11
C SER A 180 -3.88 -8.57 13.82
N GLU A 181 -3.75 -7.94 15.00
CA GLU A 181 -4.86 -7.33 15.76
C GLU A 181 -5.72 -6.35 14.94
N TYR A 182 -5.19 -5.78 13.85
CA TYR A 182 -5.90 -4.84 12.98
C TYR A 182 -6.61 -5.51 11.79
N GLY A 183 -6.36 -6.79 11.54
CA GLY A 183 -6.99 -7.57 10.46
C GLY A 183 -8.45 -7.94 10.74
N THR A 184 -8.93 -7.74 11.97
CA THR A 184 -10.33 -7.98 12.37
C THR A 184 -10.91 -6.78 13.12
N LEU A 185 -12.22 -6.60 13.00
CA LEU A 185 -12.99 -5.52 13.63
C LEU A 185 -14.27 -6.14 14.19
N PHE A 186 -14.47 -6.09 15.51
CA PHE A 186 -15.56 -6.79 16.21
C PHE A 186 -15.64 -8.30 15.90
N GLY A 187 -14.50 -8.96 15.71
CA GLY A 187 -14.40 -10.37 15.33
C GLY A 187 -14.68 -10.69 13.85
N VAL A 188 -14.99 -9.68 13.03
CA VAL A 188 -15.24 -9.83 11.59
C VAL A 188 -14.00 -9.41 10.80
N PRO A 189 -13.56 -10.13 9.75
CA PRO A 189 -12.44 -9.72 8.91
C PRO A 189 -12.60 -8.31 8.34
N LEU A 190 -11.56 -7.48 8.47
CA LEU A 190 -11.58 -6.08 7.98
C LEU A 190 -11.85 -6.01 6.47
N SER A 191 -11.37 -6.99 5.71
CA SER A 191 -11.62 -7.16 4.28
C SER A 191 -13.10 -7.23 3.91
N LEU A 192 -13.97 -7.74 4.81
CA LEU A 192 -15.42 -7.82 4.58
C LEU A 192 -16.07 -6.43 4.61
N PHE A 193 -15.60 -5.54 5.49
CA PHE A 193 -16.00 -4.12 5.50
C PHE A 193 -15.54 -3.41 4.22
N GLY A 194 -14.33 -3.75 3.73
CA GLY A 194 -13.84 -3.30 2.42
C GLY A 194 -14.76 -3.72 1.28
N LEU A 195 -15.14 -5.01 1.24
CA LEU A 195 -16.06 -5.56 0.23
C LEU A 195 -17.43 -4.86 0.26
N ALA A 196 -17.99 -4.63 1.45
CA ALA A 196 -19.23 -3.89 1.62
C ALA A 196 -19.11 -2.44 1.12
N ALA A 197 -18.01 -1.75 1.42
CA ALA A 197 -17.77 -0.37 1.00
C ALA A 197 -17.59 -0.23 -0.52
N TYR A 198 -16.78 -1.08 -1.15
CA TYR A 198 -16.63 -1.11 -2.61
C TYR A 198 -17.95 -1.47 -3.31
N SER A 199 -18.72 -2.41 -2.76
CA SER A 199 -20.06 -2.75 -3.29
C SER A 199 -21.06 -1.60 -3.16
N LEU A 200 -21.01 -0.83 -2.07
CA LEU A 200 -21.83 0.38 -1.90
C LEU A 200 -21.48 1.45 -2.94
N VAL A 201 -20.19 1.71 -3.18
CA VAL A 201 -19.74 2.66 -4.23
C VAL A 201 -20.15 2.20 -5.62
N LEU A 202 -20.05 0.90 -5.92
CA LEU A 202 -20.54 0.31 -7.18
C LEU A 202 -22.03 0.62 -7.39
N ILE A 203 -22.87 0.32 -6.40
CA ILE A 203 -24.33 0.55 -6.45
C ILE A 203 -24.63 2.05 -6.60
N LEU A 204 -24.02 2.91 -5.77
CA LEU A 204 -24.21 4.36 -5.83
C LEU A 204 -23.76 4.97 -7.17
N SER A 205 -22.71 4.44 -7.80
CA SER A 205 -22.29 4.88 -9.13
C SER A 205 -23.36 4.57 -10.19
N GLN A 206 -23.93 3.36 -10.16
CA GLN A 206 -24.98 2.96 -11.10
C GLN A 206 -26.28 3.75 -10.89
N LEU A 207 -26.69 3.99 -9.64
CA LEU A 207 -27.85 4.85 -9.31
C LEU A 207 -27.63 6.30 -9.75
N THR A 208 -26.44 6.84 -9.49
CA THR A 208 -26.06 8.20 -9.94
C THR A 208 -26.07 8.30 -11.47
N ARG A 209 -25.67 7.25 -12.18
CA ARG A 209 -25.71 7.17 -13.65
C ARG A 209 -27.14 7.16 -14.18
N SER A 210 -28.07 6.43 -13.55
CA SER A 210 -29.49 6.45 -13.94
C SER A 210 -30.17 7.79 -13.65
N ASP A 211 -29.84 8.44 -12.53
CA ASP A 211 -30.33 9.78 -12.21
C ASP A 211 -29.87 10.80 -13.27
N GLN A 212 -28.57 10.78 -13.61
CA GLN A 212 -28.00 11.67 -14.62
C GLN A 212 -28.56 11.44 -16.02
N ALA A 213 -28.89 10.20 -16.37
CA ALA A 213 -29.48 9.86 -17.67
C ALA A 213 -30.97 10.28 -17.77
N SER A 214 -31.70 10.29 -16.66
CA SER A 214 -33.13 10.65 -16.62
C SER A 214 -33.38 12.13 -16.35
N ASN A 215 -32.57 12.78 -15.51
CA ASN A 215 -32.70 14.20 -15.18
C ASN A 215 -31.32 14.85 -14.87
N PRO A 216 -30.56 15.27 -15.90
CA PRO A 216 -29.19 15.78 -15.73
C PRO A 216 -29.09 17.12 -14.97
N SER A 217 -30.22 17.82 -14.80
CA SER A 217 -30.29 19.14 -14.16
C SER A 217 -30.72 19.08 -12.69
N ALA A 218 -31.21 17.93 -12.20
CA ALA A 218 -31.70 17.81 -10.83
C ALA A 218 -30.57 17.65 -9.79
N PRO A 219 -30.75 18.18 -8.56
CA PRO A 219 -29.87 17.91 -7.44
C PRO A 219 -30.02 16.45 -6.98
N SER A 220 -29.17 15.58 -7.51
CA SER A 220 -29.16 14.14 -7.20
C SER A 220 -28.52 13.86 -5.83
N LEU A 221 -29.32 13.40 -4.87
CA LEU A 221 -28.86 12.93 -3.55
C LEU A 221 -27.77 11.85 -3.67
N ASN A 222 -27.89 10.96 -4.67
CA ASN A 222 -26.93 9.88 -4.94
C ASN A 222 -25.50 10.37 -5.21
N LYS A 223 -25.29 11.55 -5.85
CA LYS A 223 -23.94 12.16 -6.00
C LYS A 223 -23.33 12.52 -4.65
N TRP A 224 -24.14 13.05 -3.72
CA TRP A 224 -23.67 13.42 -2.39
C TRP A 224 -23.35 12.20 -1.53
N LEU A 225 -24.15 11.13 -1.62
CA LEU A 225 -23.82 9.84 -0.98
C LEU A 225 -22.56 9.21 -1.57
N LEU A 226 -22.39 9.24 -2.90
CA LEU A 226 -21.19 8.72 -3.57
C LEU A 226 -19.92 9.47 -3.13
N LEU A 227 -20.00 10.80 -3.00
CA LEU A 227 -18.89 11.61 -2.49
C LEU A 227 -18.61 11.34 -1.00
N ALA A 228 -19.65 11.20 -0.18
CA ALA A 228 -19.50 10.83 1.23
C ALA A 228 -18.86 9.44 1.40
N ALA A 229 -19.32 8.43 0.65
CA ALA A 229 -18.78 7.08 0.68
C ALA A 229 -17.31 7.02 0.25
N THR A 230 -16.96 7.65 -0.88
CA THR A 230 -15.58 7.68 -1.37
C THR A 230 -14.63 8.47 -0.47
N SER A 231 -15.10 9.56 0.17
CA SER A 231 -14.32 10.27 1.19
C SER A 231 -14.11 9.45 2.46
N ALA A 232 -15.14 8.73 2.93
CA ALA A 232 -15.04 7.85 4.09
C ALA A 232 -14.07 6.69 3.83
N MET A 233 -14.13 6.07 2.65
CA MET A 233 -13.18 5.02 2.24
C MET A 233 -11.75 5.56 2.18
N THR A 234 -11.53 6.76 1.63
CA THR A 234 -10.19 7.36 1.58
C THR A 234 -9.66 7.69 2.97
N ALA A 235 -10.50 8.20 3.88
CA ALA A 235 -10.12 8.46 5.27
C ALA A 235 -9.77 7.17 6.02
N ALA A 236 -10.55 6.10 5.83
CA ALA A 236 -10.26 4.78 6.38
C ALA A 236 -8.93 4.20 5.82
N SER A 237 -8.72 4.24 4.50
CA SER A 237 -7.47 3.82 3.87
C SER A 237 -6.25 4.59 4.39
N GLY A 238 -6.38 5.91 4.59
CA GLY A 238 -5.33 6.73 5.19
C GLY A 238 -5.02 6.34 6.65
N TYR A 239 -6.03 5.98 7.43
CA TYR A 239 -5.86 5.48 8.79
C TYR A 239 -5.18 4.10 8.83
N PHE A 240 -5.56 3.17 7.94
CA PHE A 240 -4.88 1.87 7.82
C PHE A 240 -3.43 2.02 7.33
N MET A 241 -3.16 2.93 6.40
CA MET A 241 -1.78 3.27 6.01
C MET A 241 -0.96 3.84 7.16
N TYR A 242 -1.55 4.65 8.03
CA TYR A 242 -0.91 5.11 9.26
C TYR A 242 -0.58 3.94 10.21
N ILE A 243 -1.49 3.00 10.43
CA ILE A 243 -1.22 1.79 11.24
C ILE A 243 -0.07 0.98 10.62
N LEU A 244 -0.11 0.72 9.31
CA LEU A 244 0.93 -0.05 8.61
C LEU A 244 2.33 0.56 8.78
N ASN A 245 2.46 1.87 8.63
CA ASN A 245 3.77 2.53 8.69
C ASN A 245 4.28 2.78 10.12
N PHE A 246 3.39 3.03 11.10
CA PHE A 246 3.78 3.48 12.45
C PHE A 246 3.47 2.49 13.58
N LYS A 247 2.68 1.44 13.35
CA LYS A 247 2.35 0.40 14.35
C LYS A 247 2.87 -0.98 13.95
N LEU A 248 2.81 -1.32 12.66
CA LEU A 248 3.28 -2.59 12.11
C LEU A 248 4.65 -2.41 11.43
N THR A 249 5.64 -1.94 12.20
CA THR A 249 6.98 -1.60 11.69
C THR A 249 7.69 -2.82 11.09
N GLY A 250 7.65 -2.95 9.77
CA GLY A 250 8.38 -3.98 9.00
C GLY A 250 7.60 -4.60 7.84
N ALA A 251 6.26 -4.52 7.83
CA ALA A 251 5.43 -5.21 6.84
C ALA A 251 4.98 -4.29 5.69
N THR A 252 5.47 -4.56 4.46
CA THR A 252 4.96 -3.92 3.23
C THR A 252 3.87 -4.78 2.59
N CYS A 253 2.60 -4.43 2.80
CA CYS A 253 1.51 -5.15 2.12
C CYS A 253 1.04 -4.44 0.84
N THR A 254 1.37 -5.04 -0.32
CA THR A 254 1.03 -4.56 -1.67
C THR A 254 -0.48 -4.39 -1.89
N TYR A 255 -1.30 -5.28 -1.34
CA TYR A 255 -2.77 -5.17 -1.45
C TYR A 255 -3.29 -3.95 -0.70
N CYS A 256 -2.87 -3.72 0.56
CA CYS A 256 -3.27 -2.52 1.29
C CYS A 256 -2.90 -1.23 0.53
N VAL A 257 -1.73 -1.20 -0.13
CA VAL A 257 -1.33 -0.07 -1.00
C VAL A 257 -2.22 0.03 -2.25
N GLY A 258 -2.54 -1.09 -2.89
CA GLY A 258 -3.48 -1.17 -4.02
C GLY A 258 -4.85 -0.59 -3.66
N SER A 259 -5.46 -1.06 -2.59
CA SER A 259 -6.74 -0.56 -2.07
C SER A 259 -6.69 0.93 -1.70
N ALA A 260 -5.58 1.42 -1.11
CA ALA A 260 -5.42 2.86 -0.82
C ALA A 260 -5.32 3.71 -2.10
N VAL A 261 -4.66 3.21 -3.15
CA VAL A 261 -4.63 3.85 -4.47
C VAL A 261 -6.03 3.83 -5.09
N LEU A 262 -6.73 2.70 -5.07
CA LEU A 262 -8.10 2.58 -5.60
C LEU A 262 -9.09 3.53 -4.90
N SER A 263 -9.10 3.58 -3.56
CA SER A 263 -9.98 4.49 -2.81
C SER A 263 -9.69 5.96 -3.12
N THR A 264 -8.40 6.32 -3.23
CA THR A 264 -7.99 7.68 -3.59
C THR A 264 -8.39 8.03 -5.03
N SER A 265 -8.20 7.11 -5.98
CA SER A 265 -8.63 7.27 -7.37
C SER A 265 -10.16 7.43 -7.50
N LEU A 266 -10.94 6.67 -6.72
CA LEU A 266 -12.40 6.79 -6.65
C LEU A 266 -12.84 8.16 -6.13
N LEU A 267 -12.20 8.68 -5.08
CA LEU A 267 -12.48 10.03 -4.57
C LEU A 267 -12.12 11.10 -5.61
N LEU A 268 -10.92 11.03 -6.20
CA LEU A 268 -10.48 11.99 -7.22
C LEU A 268 -11.42 11.99 -8.45
N ALA A 269 -11.80 10.82 -8.95
CA ALA A 269 -12.78 10.69 -10.02
C ALA A 269 -14.14 11.31 -9.62
N THR A 270 -14.64 11.00 -8.42
CA THR A 270 -15.91 11.54 -7.92
C THR A 270 -15.88 13.08 -7.81
N LEU A 271 -14.76 13.66 -7.36
CA LEU A 271 -14.58 15.12 -7.27
C LEU A 271 -14.67 15.82 -8.63
N THR A 272 -14.26 15.18 -9.74
CA THR A 272 -14.40 15.78 -11.09
C THR A 272 -15.86 15.97 -11.51
N GLY A 273 -16.81 15.24 -10.90
CA GLY A 273 -18.24 15.38 -11.15
C GLY A 273 -18.92 16.58 -10.44
N PHE A 274 -18.18 17.34 -9.62
CA PHE A 274 -18.72 18.47 -8.85
C PHE A 274 -18.30 19.83 -9.42
N LYS A 275 -19.24 20.78 -9.46
CA LYS A 275 -18.97 22.16 -9.86
C LYS A 275 -18.35 22.94 -8.71
N GLY A 276 -17.43 23.87 -9.00
CA GLY A 276 -16.66 24.63 -7.99
C GLY A 276 -17.47 25.27 -6.83
N PRO A 277 -18.66 25.88 -7.07
CA PRO A 277 -19.49 26.41 -6.00
C PRO A 277 -20.03 25.34 -5.04
N ASP A 278 -20.32 24.14 -5.54
CA ASP A 278 -20.86 23.03 -4.76
C ASP A 278 -19.73 22.27 -4.06
N LEU A 279 -18.56 22.15 -4.71
CA LEU A 279 -17.35 21.62 -4.09
C LEU A 279 -16.98 22.39 -2.81
N ARG A 280 -17.07 23.72 -2.81
CA ARG A 280 -16.83 24.52 -1.58
C ARG A 280 -17.80 24.20 -0.44
N LYS A 281 -19.07 23.91 -0.75
CA LYS A 281 -20.06 23.47 0.25
C LYS A 281 -19.75 22.05 0.76
N ALA A 282 -19.12 21.22 -0.06
CA ALA A 282 -18.71 19.86 0.25
C ALA A 282 -17.50 19.76 1.20
N VAL A 283 -16.58 20.73 1.21
CA VAL A 283 -15.33 20.63 2.00
C VAL A 283 -15.60 20.44 3.51
N ALA A 284 -16.44 21.29 4.11
CA ALA A 284 -16.72 21.23 5.55
C ALA A 284 -17.37 19.91 6.01
N PRO A 285 -18.47 19.41 5.41
CA PRO A 285 -19.05 18.13 5.80
C PRO A 285 -18.09 16.95 5.53
N GLN A 286 -17.28 16.98 4.47
CA GLN A 286 -16.31 15.90 4.22
C GLN A 286 -15.17 15.90 5.23
N LEU A 287 -14.67 17.05 5.68
CA LEU A 287 -13.68 17.11 6.77
C LEU A 287 -14.27 16.58 8.08
N GLY A 288 -15.52 16.93 8.39
CA GLY A 288 -16.25 16.40 9.54
C GLY A 288 -16.42 14.88 9.46
N LEU A 289 -16.82 14.35 8.30
CA LEU A 289 -16.98 12.92 8.06
C LEU A 289 -15.64 12.17 8.14
N SER A 290 -14.58 12.67 7.51
CA SER A 290 -13.25 12.06 7.59
C SER A 290 -12.72 12.02 9.02
N LEU A 291 -12.90 13.08 9.80
CA LEU A 291 -12.54 13.11 11.22
C LEU A 291 -13.39 12.13 12.04
N ALA A 292 -14.70 12.04 11.77
CA ALA A 292 -15.59 11.09 12.42
C ALA A 292 -15.23 9.62 12.11
N VAL A 293 -14.84 9.32 10.86
CA VAL A 293 -14.35 7.98 10.46
C VAL A 293 -13.04 7.64 11.17
N VAL A 294 -12.06 8.56 11.18
CA VAL A 294 -10.79 8.35 11.88
C VAL A 294 -11.00 8.18 13.39
N LEU A 295 -11.90 8.96 13.99
CA LEU A 295 -12.25 8.83 15.41
C LEU A 295 -12.97 7.50 15.69
N ALA A 296 -13.93 7.10 14.87
CA ALA A 296 -14.66 5.84 15.02
C ALA A 296 -13.74 4.62 14.89
N LEU A 297 -12.83 4.62 13.91
CA LEU A 297 -11.81 3.58 13.77
C LEU A 297 -10.85 3.60 14.97
N SER A 298 -10.39 4.78 15.40
CA SER A 298 -9.51 4.91 16.58
C SER A 298 -10.16 4.38 17.85
N LEU A 299 -11.46 4.64 18.07
CA LEU A 299 -12.21 4.11 19.20
C LEU A 299 -12.44 2.60 19.08
N ALA A 300 -12.80 2.10 17.90
CA ALA A 300 -13.02 0.67 17.70
C ALA A 300 -11.72 -0.15 17.87
N PHE A 301 -10.58 0.33 17.37
CA PHE A 301 -9.29 -0.32 17.62
C PHE A 301 -8.73 -0.06 19.03
N ALA A 302 -9.14 1.02 19.72
CA ALA A 302 -8.85 1.20 21.14
C ALA A 302 -9.66 0.22 22.01
N ASP A 303 -10.90 -0.09 21.62
CA ASP A 303 -11.73 -1.09 22.29
C ASP A 303 -11.23 -2.51 22.01
N VAL A 304 -10.83 -2.84 20.77
CA VAL A 304 -10.07 -4.07 20.49
C VAL A 304 -8.82 -4.16 21.37
N ARG A 305 -8.08 -3.05 21.53
CA ARG A 305 -6.94 -2.96 22.46
C ARG A 305 -7.30 -3.07 23.93
N SER A 306 -8.55 -2.82 24.32
CA SER A 306 -9.01 -2.83 25.71
C SER A 306 -9.66 -4.17 26.09
N ALA A 307 -10.28 -4.84 25.11
CA ALA A 307 -10.77 -6.21 25.21
C ALA A 307 -9.64 -7.24 25.06
N SER A 308 -8.59 -6.94 24.29
CA SER A 308 -7.35 -7.72 24.29
C SER A 308 -6.43 -7.35 25.47
N ALA A 309 -6.58 -6.15 26.04
CA ALA A 309 -5.90 -5.79 27.28
C ALA A 309 -6.60 -6.38 28.53
N GLY A 310 -6.23 -7.62 28.84
CA GLY A 310 -5.62 -7.80 30.16
C GLY A 310 -4.50 -6.75 30.29
N SER A 311 -4.40 -6.09 31.44
CA SER A 311 -3.60 -4.85 31.66
C SER A 311 -2.29 -4.80 30.83
N PRO A 312 -1.86 -3.66 30.25
CA PRO A 312 -0.66 -3.58 29.38
C PRO A 312 0.70 -4.08 29.96
N ASP A 313 0.71 -4.52 31.22
CA ASP A 313 1.81 -5.18 31.92
C ASP A 313 1.67 -6.71 32.03
N ASP A 314 0.57 -7.30 31.55
CA ASP A 314 0.08 -8.65 31.89
C ASP A 314 -0.23 -9.52 30.65
N ILE A 315 0.59 -9.39 29.60
CA ILE A 315 0.68 -10.44 28.58
C ILE A 315 1.55 -11.55 29.17
N ASP A 316 0.92 -12.64 29.62
CA ASP A 316 1.59 -13.88 30.03
C ASP A 316 1.05 -15.05 29.19
N LEU A 317 1.82 -15.48 28.18
CA LEU A 317 1.48 -16.60 27.31
C LEU A 317 2.18 -17.86 27.83
N ALA A 318 1.40 -18.83 28.29
CA ALA A 318 1.90 -20.17 28.59
C ALA A 318 2.47 -20.83 27.31
N PRO A 319 3.55 -21.64 27.42
CA PRO A 319 4.21 -22.29 26.28
C PRO A 319 3.39 -23.45 25.72
N VAL A 320 2.29 -23.12 25.04
CA VAL A 320 1.40 -24.06 24.35
C VAL A 320 1.66 -23.94 22.86
N GLU A 321 2.28 -24.96 22.28
CA GLU A 321 2.52 -25.03 20.83
C GLU A 321 1.28 -25.59 20.11
N PRO A 322 0.81 -24.98 19.00
CA PRO A 322 -0.25 -25.54 18.16
C PRO A 322 0.20 -26.85 17.48
N GLU A 323 -0.72 -27.82 17.38
CA GLU A 323 -0.45 -29.12 16.76
C GLU A 323 -0.26 -29.00 15.24
N ILE A 324 0.82 -29.57 14.73
CA ILE A 324 1.08 -29.71 13.29
C ILE A 324 0.06 -30.72 12.74
N THR A 325 -0.82 -30.31 11.82
CA THR A 325 -1.90 -31.15 11.28
C THR A 325 -1.59 -31.74 9.91
N THR A 326 -0.53 -31.27 9.25
CA THR A 326 -0.11 -31.68 7.90
C THR A 326 0.74 -32.95 7.89
N VAL A 327 0.53 -33.81 6.89
CA VAL A 327 1.32 -35.02 6.65
C VAL A 327 2.58 -34.68 5.86
N SER A 328 3.73 -35.18 6.30
CA SER A 328 5.01 -34.98 5.61
C SER A 328 5.10 -35.71 4.29
N SER A 329 5.65 -35.04 3.27
CA SER A 329 6.08 -35.70 2.04
C SER A 329 7.41 -36.45 2.25
N SER A 330 7.65 -37.51 1.49
CA SER A 330 8.94 -38.24 1.51
C SER A 330 10.12 -37.31 1.20
N ALA A 331 9.91 -36.33 0.33
CA ALA A 331 10.85 -35.27 0.00
C ALA A 331 11.13 -34.33 1.19
N GLY A 332 10.09 -33.87 1.90
CA GLY A 332 10.22 -33.06 3.11
C GLY A 332 10.94 -33.79 4.23
N THR A 333 10.63 -35.07 4.46
CA THR A 333 11.32 -35.93 5.42
C THR A 333 12.79 -36.15 5.05
N ALA A 334 13.12 -36.31 3.76
CA ALA A 334 14.51 -36.43 3.30
C ALA A 334 15.30 -35.12 3.50
N LEU A 335 14.69 -33.97 3.17
CA LEU A 335 15.27 -32.65 3.39
C LEU A 335 15.49 -32.37 4.89
N ALA A 336 14.54 -32.69 5.75
CA ALA A 336 14.68 -32.50 7.21
C ALA A 336 15.83 -33.35 7.78
N LYS A 337 15.99 -34.59 7.32
CA LYS A 337 17.13 -35.46 7.67
C LYS A 337 18.47 -34.88 7.18
N HIS A 338 18.50 -34.28 5.99
CA HIS A 338 19.69 -33.60 5.46
C HIS A 338 20.03 -32.33 6.26
N LEU A 339 19.04 -31.49 6.57
CA LEU A 339 19.22 -30.30 7.41
C LEU A 339 19.82 -30.68 8.77
N LYS A 340 19.31 -31.74 9.41
CA LYS A 340 19.88 -32.29 10.65
C LYS A 340 21.33 -32.74 10.49
N SER A 341 21.67 -33.43 9.39
CA SER A 341 23.02 -33.98 9.19
C SER A 341 24.09 -32.90 8.97
N ILE A 342 23.71 -31.73 8.44
CA ILE A 342 24.58 -30.56 8.31
C ILE A 342 24.53 -29.61 9.53
N GLY A 343 23.79 -29.96 10.59
CA GLY A 343 23.64 -29.14 11.80
C GLY A 343 22.85 -27.85 11.58
N ALA A 344 21.96 -27.80 10.57
CA ALA A 344 21.07 -26.67 10.35
C ALA A 344 20.00 -26.60 11.45
N LYS A 345 19.74 -25.39 11.94
CA LYS A 345 18.78 -25.15 13.03
C LYS A 345 17.71 -24.16 12.64
N MET A 346 16.50 -24.37 13.13
CA MET A 346 15.38 -23.43 13.03
C MET A 346 15.12 -22.83 14.40
N TYR A 347 15.31 -21.53 14.55
CA TYR A 347 15.01 -20.78 15.77
C TYR A 347 13.61 -20.16 15.65
N GLY A 348 12.79 -20.30 16.69
CA GLY A 348 11.41 -19.80 16.67
C GLY A 348 10.83 -19.55 18.06
N ALA A 349 9.52 -19.29 18.08
CA ALA A 349 8.73 -19.14 19.29
C ALA A 349 7.40 -19.91 19.15
N PHE A 350 6.86 -20.47 20.23
CA PHE A 350 5.63 -21.29 20.17
C PHE A 350 4.39 -20.53 19.66
N TRP A 351 4.34 -19.20 19.79
CA TRP A 351 3.23 -18.33 19.33
C TRP A 351 3.46 -17.70 17.95
N CYS A 352 4.59 -17.98 17.30
CA CYS A 352 4.96 -17.37 16.03
C CYS A 352 4.23 -18.04 14.87
N SER A 353 3.33 -17.31 14.19
CA SER A 353 2.55 -17.77 13.03
C SER A 353 3.45 -18.37 11.94
N HIS A 354 4.42 -17.61 11.45
CA HIS A 354 5.39 -18.08 10.44
C HIS A 354 6.24 -19.26 10.89
N CYS A 355 6.42 -19.46 12.20
CA CYS A 355 7.10 -20.63 12.75
C CYS A 355 6.19 -21.86 12.67
N PHE A 356 4.89 -21.69 12.88
CA PHE A 356 3.89 -22.74 12.68
C PHE A 356 3.71 -23.07 11.19
N GLU A 357 3.61 -22.08 10.29
CA GLU A 357 3.53 -22.33 8.84
C GLU A 357 4.78 -23.05 8.32
N GLN A 358 5.98 -22.66 8.77
CA GLN A 358 7.20 -23.41 8.45
C GLN A 358 7.15 -24.87 8.93
N LYS A 359 6.57 -25.13 10.12
CA LYS A 359 6.38 -26.49 10.66
C LYS A 359 5.34 -27.28 9.86
N GLN A 360 4.25 -26.64 9.43
CA GLN A 360 3.22 -27.21 8.56
C GLN A 360 3.77 -27.54 7.16
N ALA A 361 4.66 -26.71 6.61
CA ALA A 361 5.33 -27.00 5.34
C ALA A 361 6.15 -28.30 5.39
N PHE A 362 6.75 -28.64 6.53
CA PHE A 362 7.43 -29.93 6.74
C PHE A 362 6.47 -31.08 7.11
N GLY A 363 5.47 -30.80 7.94
CA GLY A 363 4.53 -31.79 8.48
C GLY A 363 5.08 -32.65 9.63
N GLN A 364 4.20 -33.45 10.22
CA GLN A 364 4.41 -34.15 11.49
C GLN A 364 5.66 -35.06 11.55
N GLU A 365 5.97 -35.81 10.49
CA GLU A 365 7.09 -36.77 10.51
C GLU A 365 8.43 -36.05 10.30
N ALA A 366 8.49 -35.16 9.32
CA ALA A 366 9.71 -34.44 8.95
C ALA A 366 10.18 -33.50 10.08
N MET A 367 9.24 -32.86 10.80
CA MET A 367 9.58 -31.99 11.92
C MET A 367 10.28 -32.71 13.09
N GLN A 368 10.17 -34.04 13.21
CA GLN A 368 10.95 -34.81 14.19
C GLN A 368 12.46 -34.82 13.89
N TYR A 369 12.85 -34.54 12.64
CA TYR A 369 14.25 -34.48 12.23
C TYR A 369 14.81 -33.06 12.26
N VAL A 370 13.98 -32.02 12.05
CA VAL A 370 14.41 -30.61 12.13
C VAL A 370 14.89 -30.26 13.54
N ASP A 371 16.11 -29.73 13.66
CA ASP A 371 16.63 -29.21 14.93
C ASP A 371 16.00 -27.83 15.23
N TYR A 372 14.78 -27.85 15.73
CA TYR A 372 14.07 -26.67 16.23
C TYR A 372 14.63 -26.22 17.59
N VAL A 373 14.78 -24.91 17.77
CA VAL A 373 15.18 -24.27 19.02
C VAL A 373 14.10 -23.29 19.44
N GLU A 374 13.39 -23.64 20.50
CA GLU A 374 12.42 -22.76 21.15
C GLU A 374 13.14 -21.64 21.91
N CYS A 375 12.85 -20.39 21.57
CA CYS A 375 13.50 -19.23 22.17
C CYS A 375 12.82 -18.72 23.45
N TYR A 376 11.65 -19.25 23.80
CA TYR A 376 10.89 -18.89 25.01
C TYR A 376 10.24 -20.13 25.65
N PRO A 377 11.05 -21.09 26.14
CA PRO A 377 10.56 -22.35 26.69
C PRO A 377 9.71 -22.19 27.95
N ASP A 378 9.90 -21.09 28.70
CA ASP A 378 9.19 -20.77 29.94
C ASP A 378 7.92 -19.92 29.72
N GLY A 379 7.49 -19.73 28.46
CA GLY A 379 6.40 -18.82 28.11
C GLY A 379 6.87 -17.42 27.69
N TYR A 380 5.94 -16.58 27.24
CA TYR A 380 6.20 -15.18 26.90
C TYR A 380 5.57 -14.23 27.91
N ARG A 381 6.39 -13.32 28.43
CA ARG A 381 5.92 -12.21 29.26
C ARG A 381 6.70 -10.93 29.02
N ARG A 382 6.14 -9.79 29.42
CA ARG A 382 6.79 -8.48 29.26
C ARG A 382 8.20 -8.48 29.88
N ASN A 383 9.19 -8.02 29.11
CA ASN A 383 10.63 -8.00 29.46
C ASN A 383 11.29 -9.38 29.66
N VAL A 384 10.69 -10.49 29.19
CA VAL A 384 11.41 -11.77 29.14
C VAL A 384 12.54 -11.71 28.12
N THR A 385 13.72 -12.21 28.48
CA THR A 385 14.86 -12.33 27.59
C THR A 385 14.81 -13.65 26.83
N LEU A 386 15.24 -13.64 25.56
CA LEU A 386 15.44 -14.85 24.76
C LEU A 386 16.25 -15.91 25.52
N ALA A 387 15.90 -17.18 25.31
CA ALA A 387 16.68 -18.32 25.78
C ALA A 387 18.14 -18.20 25.29
N LYS A 388 19.10 -18.60 26.14
CA LYS A 388 20.54 -18.47 25.87
C LYS A 388 20.97 -18.96 24.49
N PRO A 389 20.50 -20.11 23.95
CA PRO A 389 20.86 -20.56 22.60
C PRO A 389 20.49 -19.57 21.48
N CYS A 390 19.44 -18.77 21.66
CA CYS A 390 18.98 -17.77 20.69
C CYS A 390 19.74 -16.44 20.83
N VAL A 391 20.10 -16.05 22.06
CA VAL A 391 20.99 -14.91 22.32
C VAL A 391 22.38 -15.18 21.73
N ASP A 392 22.95 -16.35 22.02
CA ASP A 392 24.28 -16.75 21.53
C ASP A 392 24.32 -16.85 20.00
N ALA A 393 23.21 -17.27 19.37
CA ALA A 393 23.04 -17.32 17.91
C ALA A 393 22.65 -15.97 17.26
N LYS A 394 22.47 -14.90 18.06
CA LYS A 394 22.08 -13.54 17.60
C LYS A 394 20.77 -13.52 16.80
N ILE A 395 19.75 -14.21 17.29
CA ILE A 395 18.44 -14.23 16.63
C ILE A 395 17.71 -12.90 16.88
N GLU A 396 17.41 -12.18 15.80
CA GLU A 396 16.71 -10.88 15.81
C GLU A 396 15.20 -10.98 15.53
N GLY A 397 14.74 -12.11 14.98
CA GLY A 397 13.34 -12.36 14.62
C GLY A 397 13.06 -13.83 14.31
N PHE A 398 11.79 -14.17 14.04
CA PHE A 398 11.34 -15.56 13.90
C PHE A 398 10.47 -15.80 12.66
N PRO A 399 10.52 -17.02 12.07
CA PRO A 399 11.56 -18.01 12.29
C PRO A 399 12.91 -17.50 11.74
N THR A 400 14.03 -17.99 12.27
CA THR A 400 15.36 -17.76 11.69
C THR A 400 16.06 -19.10 11.52
N TRP A 401 16.47 -19.41 10.30
CA TRP A 401 17.30 -20.56 9.99
C TRP A 401 18.77 -20.22 10.13
N VAL A 402 19.55 -21.08 10.78
CA VAL A 402 21.02 -21.03 10.80
C VAL A 402 21.54 -22.22 10.02
N ILE A 403 22.15 -21.95 8.85
CA ILE A 403 22.65 -22.96 7.90
C ILE A 403 24.05 -22.55 7.46
N ASP A 404 25.04 -23.43 7.61
CA ASP A 404 26.45 -23.15 7.23
C ASP A 404 26.97 -21.83 7.87
N GLY A 405 26.57 -21.57 9.12
CA GLY A 405 26.88 -20.37 9.89
C GLY A 405 26.16 -19.08 9.46
N LYS A 406 25.26 -19.14 8.46
CA LYS A 406 24.50 -17.98 7.95
C LYS A 406 23.11 -17.95 8.56
N LEU A 407 22.69 -16.76 9.00
CA LEU A 407 21.31 -16.49 9.41
C LEU A 407 20.46 -16.21 8.16
N ILE A 408 19.30 -16.84 8.07
CA ILE A 408 18.28 -16.64 7.04
C ILE A 408 16.98 -16.36 7.77
N SER A 409 16.50 -15.12 7.70
CA SER A 409 15.32 -14.64 8.44
C SER A 409 14.02 -14.92 7.67
N GLY A 410 12.95 -15.21 8.41
CA GLY A 410 11.61 -15.48 7.88
C GLY A 410 11.40 -16.93 7.46
N GLU A 411 10.13 -17.26 7.23
CA GLU A 411 9.70 -18.55 6.66
C GLU A 411 10.34 -18.79 5.29
N GLN A 412 10.70 -20.05 5.01
CA GLN A 412 11.37 -20.47 3.78
C GLN A 412 10.61 -21.61 3.11
N ASP A 413 10.41 -21.49 1.79
CA ASP A 413 10.01 -22.61 0.93
C ASP A 413 10.96 -23.81 1.14
N LEU A 414 10.42 -25.04 1.19
CA LEU A 414 11.23 -26.26 1.28
C LEU A 414 12.29 -26.33 0.15
N LYS A 415 11.93 -25.85 -1.04
CA LYS A 415 12.85 -25.80 -2.19
C LYS A 415 13.98 -24.80 -1.99
N GLN A 416 13.71 -23.67 -1.32
CA GLN A 416 14.74 -22.70 -0.97
C GLN A 416 15.66 -23.26 0.12
N LEU A 417 15.12 -23.93 1.14
CA LEU A 417 15.88 -24.67 2.14
C LEU A 417 16.78 -25.73 1.50
N ALA A 418 16.29 -26.46 0.49
CA ALA A 418 17.10 -27.41 -0.27
C ALA A 418 18.29 -26.72 -0.97
N ILE A 419 18.05 -25.63 -1.70
CA ILE A 419 19.10 -24.87 -2.39
C ILE A 419 20.18 -24.36 -1.42
N VAL A 420 19.81 -23.72 -0.31
CA VAL A 420 20.79 -23.14 0.63
C VAL A 420 21.53 -24.21 1.45
N SER A 421 20.89 -25.35 1.71
CA SER A 421 21.52 -26.51 2.36
C SER A 421 22.32 -27.42 1.42
N LYS A 422 22.35 -27.12 0.12
CA LYS A 422 23.00 -27.93 -0.95
C LYS A 422 22.39 -29.34 -1.09
N PHE A 423 21.11 -29.48 -0.77
CA PHE A 423 20.28 -30.65 -1.08
C PHE A 423 19.72 -30.53 -2.51
N ASP A 424 19.38 -31.64 -3.16
CA ASP A 424 18.84 -31.62 -4.52
C ASP A 424 17.42 -31.03 -4.55
N PRO A 425 17.19 -29.83 -5.14
CA PRO A 425 15.89 -29.19 -5.15
C PRO A 425 14.92 -29.79 -6.17
N SER A 426 15.36 -30.73 -7.01
CA SER A 426 14.50 -31.44 -7.97
C SER A 426 13.63 -32.52 -7.31
N THR A 427 14.02 -32.99 -6.12
CA THR A 427 13.22 -33.96 -5.34
C THR A 427 12.06 -33.30 -4.60
N ILE A 428 12.03 -31.97 -4.47
CA ILE A 428 10.96 -31.22 -3.81
C ILE A 428 9.87 -30.88 -4.85
N THR A 429 8.89 -31.77 -5.00
CA THR A 429 7.66 -31.50 -5.77
C THR A 429 6.72 -30.60 -4.96
N GLN A 430 6.07 -29.64 -5.63
CA GLN A 430 5.00 -28.80 -5.05
C GLN A 430 3.69 -29.57 -4.87
#